data_AF-A0A256HN06-F1
#
_entry.id   AF-A0A256HN06-F1
#
_cell.length_a   1.000
_cell.length_b   1.000
_cell.length_c   1.000
_cell.angle_alpha   90.00
_cell.angle_beta   90.00
_cell.angle_gamma   90.00
#
_symmetry.space_group_name_H-M   'P 1'
#
loop_
_entity.id
_entity.type
_entity.pdbx_description
1 polymer ?
#
loop_
_entity_poly.entity_id
_entity_poly.type
_entity_poly.pdbx_seq_one_letter_code
_entity_poly.pdbx_strand_id
1 'polypeptide(L)'
;MPTIEITDDDRDRIEALREELTAAHAGPYASVDTGDTLAYLLDLADAVDDPEREADPAALGGDRTDDAARAAPGDETAFDRDRTRERLESRPRRHGDPDAAEEADLYEIAAAFDVIGRSDMTKAELVDAVLDAAESLSADPFSWVDVDLGDDASEPAPSDESETPEPADDEAETESEGDAGASQLNAMMSLLDTHDDKWREADGDARYEVELPDGDVETARTKDDVRAVLFRNY
;
A
#
# COMPACT_ATOMS: atom_id res chain seq x y z
N MET A 1 1.92 -5.74 -0.01
CA MET A 1 2.34 -4.64 0.89
C MET A 1 3.50 -5.14 1.73
N PRO A 2 4.54 -4.34 1.95
CA PRO A 2 5.62 -4.70 2.87
C PRO A 2 5.07 -4.87 4.29
N THR A 3 5.58 -5.87 5.00
CA THR A 3 5.23 -6.16 6.40
C THR A 3 6.35 -5.67 7.32
N ILE A 4 5.99 -5.00 8.41
CA ILE A 4 6.93 -4.50 9.42
C ILE A 4 6.81 -5.40 10.65
N GLU A 5 7.94 -5.92 11.12
CA GLU A 5 8.03 -6.70 12.35
C GLU A 5 8.23 -5.72 13.53
N ILE A 6 7.42 -5.85 14.57
CA ILE A 6 7.54 -5.07 15.82
C ILE A 6 7.94 -6.00 16.97
N THR A 7 8.56 -5.43 18.00
CA THR A 7 8.87 -6.19 19.21
C THR A 7 7.62 -6.49 20.01
N ASP A 8 7.66 -7.52 20.86
CA ASP A 8 6.52 -7.85 21.72
C ASP A 8 6.24 -6.75 22.78
N ASP A 9 7.25 -6.02 23.25
CA ASP A 9 7.06 -4.86 24.15
C ASP A 9 6.28 -3.74 23.43
N ASP A 10 6.62 -3.46 22.17
CA ASP A 10 5.92 -2.46 21.37
C ASP A 10 4.48 -2.90 21.07
N ARG A 11 4.28 -4.19 20.80
CA ARG A 11 2.96 -4.79 20.62
C ARG A 11 2.10 -4.62 21.88
N ASP A 12 2.66 -4.92 23.05
CA ASP A 12 1.97 -4.79 24.34
C ASP A 12 1.60 -3.33 24.63
N ARG A 13 2.46 -2.37 24.28
CA ARG A 13 2.15 -0.94 24.43
C ARG A 13 1.02 -0.48 23.51
N ILE A 14 1.03 -0.92 22.26
CA ILE A 14 -0.03 -0.60 21.29
C ILE A 14 -1.36 -1.19 21.78
N GLU A 15 -1.34 -2.42 22.31
CA GLU A 15 -2.54 -3.07 22.86
C GLU A 15 -3.09 -2.33 24.09
N ALA A 16 -2.22 -1.93 25.01
CA ALA A 16 -2.64 -1.13 26.17
C ALA A 16 -3.27 0.21 25.75
N LEU A 17 -2.72 0.87 24.73
CA LEU A 17 -3.28 2.12 24.20
C LEU A 17 -4.64 1.89 23.52
N ARG A 18 -4.80 0.76 22.80
CA ARG A 18 -6.07 0.36 22.19
C ARG A 18 -7.17 0.17 23.23
N GLU A 19 -6.85 -0.50 24.34
CA GLU A 19 -7.77 -0.69 25.47
C GLU A 19 -8.15 0.65 26.11
N GLU A 20 -7.20 1.55 26.29
CA GLU A 20 -7.44 2.90 26.81
C GLU A 20 -8.38 3.71 25.92
N LEU A 21 -8.10 3.75 24.60
CA LEU A 21 -8.93 4.44 23.62
C LEU A 21 -10.33 3.84 23.53
N THR A 22 -10.44 2.51 23.63
CA THR A 22 -11.72 1.82 23.69
C THR A 22 -12.51 2.24 24.93
N ALA A 23 -11.89 2.24 26.11
CA ALA A 23 -12.54 2.63 27.36
C ALA A 23 -12.94 4.11 27.38
N ALA A 24 -12.15 4.99 26.76
CA ALA A 24 -12.36 6.42 26.78
C ALA A 24 -13.36 6.90 25.71
N HIS A 25 -13.34 6.30 24.52
CA HIS A 25 -14.03 6.84 23.34
C HIS A 25 -14.99 5.87 22.67
N ALA A 26 -14.83 4.56 22.87
CA ALA A 26 -15.72 3.59 22.27
C ALA A 26 -16.96 3.37 23.16
N GLY A 27 -18.13 3.30 22.51
CA GLY A 27 -19.37 2.97 23.19
C GLY A 27 -19.43 1.50 23.63
N PRO A 28 -20.47 1.08 24.39
CA PRO A 28 -20.58 -0.28 24.95
C PRO A 28 -20.55 -1.44 23.94
N TYR A 29 -20.69 -1.13 22.65
CA TYR A 29 -20.72 -2.08 21.55
C TYR A 29 -19.68 -1.75 20.46
N ALA A 30 -18.76 -0.81 20.74
CA ALA A 30 -17.70 -0.44 19.82
C ALA A 30 -16.35 -0.75 20.48
N SER A 31 -15.38 -1.15 19.67
CA SER A 31 -13.99 -1.33 20.07
C SER A 31 -13.11 -0.63 19.06
N VAL A 32 -11.95 -0.17 19.50
CA VAL A 32 -10.93 0.42 18.62
C VAL A 32 -10.07 -0.72 18.07
N ASP A 33 -9.85 -0.77 16.76
CA ASP A 33 -8.96 -1.76 16.16
C ASP A 33 -7.49 -1.32 16.26
N THR A 34 -6.55 -2.23 16.00
CA THR A 34 -5.12 -1.89 15.93
C THR A 34 -4.87 -0.86 14.81
N GLY A 35 -5.59 -0.97 13.69
CA GLY A 35 -5.51 0.02 12.61
C GLY A 35 -5.89 1.44 13.05
N ASP A 36 -6.99 1.56 13.80
CA ASP A 36 -7.47 2.85 14.32
C ASP A 36 -6.49 3.45 15.34
N THR A 37 -5.88 2.59 16.17
CA THR A 37 -4.86 3.01 17.15
C THR A 37 -3.62 3.57 16.46
N LEU A 38 -3.19 2.95 15.36
CA LEU A 38 -2.06 3.45 14.56
C LEU A 38 -2.39 4.76 13.85
N ALA A 39 -3.60 4.90 13.29
CA ALA A 39 -4.05 6.14 12.69
C ALA A 39 -4.03 7.29 13.70
N TYR A 40 -4.55 7.06 14.91
CA TYR A 40 -4.49 8.03 16.00
C TYR A 40 -3.05 8.46 16.36
N LEU A 41 -2.11 7.51 16.42
CA LEU A 41 -0.70 7.82 16.70
C LEU A 41 -0.05 8.63 15.58
N LEU A 42 -0.40 8.37 14.31
CA LEU A 42 0.09 9.13 13.17
C LEU A 42 -0.50 10.54 13.14
N ASP A 43 -1.80 10.69 13.37
CA ASP A 43 -2.44 12.00 13.49
C ASP A 43 -1.83 12.81 14.65
N LEU A 44 -1.53 12.15 15.77
CA LEU A 44 -0.87 12.78 16.92
C LEU A 44 0.57 13.19 16.59
N ALA A 45 1.30 12.38 15.82
CA ALA A 45 2.64 12.72 15.36
C ALA A 45 2.62 13.90 14.39
N ASP A 46 1.69 13.92 13.42
CA ASP A 46 1.48 15.05 12.51
C ASP A 46 1.14 16.34 13.27
N ALA A 47 0.31 16.24 14.30
CA ALA A 47 -0.03 17.38 15.17
C ALA A 47 1.15 17.85 16.05
N VAL A 48 2.13 17.00 16.33
CA VAL A 48 3.33 17.35 17.13
C VAL A 48 4.47 17.87 16.25
N ASP A 49 4.62 17.35 15.02
CA ASP A 49 5.61 17.81 14.03
C ASP A 49 5.19 19.17 13.40
N ASP A 50 3.89 19.48 13.35
CA ASP A 50 3.35 20.78 12.95
C ASP A 50 2.16 21.23 13.84
N PRO A 51 2.42 21.88 14.99
CA PRO A 51 1.39 22.23 15.99
C PRO A 51 0.40 23.31 15.54
N GLU A 52 0.59 23.91 14.37
CA GLU A 52 -0.34 24.88 13.77
C GLU A 52 -1.21 24.27 12.65
N ARG A 53 -1.05 22.98 12.35
CA ARG A 53 -1.81 22.30 11.30
C ARG A 53 -3.24 22.00 11.76
N GLU A 54 -4.19 22.82 11.31
CA GLU A 54 -5.62 22.56 11.50
C GLU A 54 -6.08 21.41 10.58
N ALA A 55 -6.78 20.42 11.15
CA ALA A 55 -7.41 19.35 10.38
C ALA A 55 -8.53 19.94 9.51
N ASP A 56 -8.40 19.82 8.19
CA ASP A 56 -9.44 20.21 7.25
C ASP A 56 -10.51 19.11 7.18
N PRO A 57 -11.72 19.30 7.76
CA PRO A 57 -12.77 18.30 7.73
C PRO A 57 -13.33 18.07 6.31
N ALA A 58 -13.00 18.92 5.34
CA ALA A 58 -13.36 18.72 3.94
C ALA A 58 -12.47 17.67 3.24
N ALA A 59 -11.24 17.45 3.74
CA ALA A 59 -10.34 16.44 3.19
C ALA A 59 -10.80 14.99 3.48
N LEU A 60 -11.59 14.80 4.55
CA LEU A 60 -12.15 13.50 4.93
C LEU A 60 -13.48 13.19 4.20
N GLY A 61 -14.08 14.17 3.51
CA GLY A 61 -15.37 14.04 2.84
C GLY A 61 -15.31 14.01 1.30
N GLY A 62 -14.12 14.09 0.71
CA GLY A 62 -13.93 14.02 -0.73
C GLY A 62 -13.93 12.58 -1.21
N ASP A 63 -15.00 12.19 -1.90
CA ASP A 63 -14.94 11.12 -2.90
C ASP A 63 -13.64 11.32 -3.71
N ARG A 64 -12.83 10.27 -3.80
CA ARG A 64 -11.58 10.28 -4.59
C ARG A 64 -11.94 10.28 -6.06
N THR A 65 -12.50 11.37 -6.56
CA THR A 65 -12.58 11.66 -7.98
C THR A 65 -12.21 13.14 -8.16
N ASP A 66 -11.05 13.34 -8.77
CA ASP A 66 -10.58 14.57 -9.42
C ASP A 66 -11.08 15.91 -8.88
N ASP A 67 -10.25 16.60 -8.07
CA ASP A 67 -9.93 18.01 -8.37
C ASP A 67 -8.62 18.42 -7.68
N ALA A 68 -7.53 18.20 -8.42
CA ALA A 68 -6.27 18.86 -8.21
C ALA A 68 -6.42 20.36 -8.54
N ALA A 69 -6.90 21.16 -7.58
CA ALA A 69 -6.71 22.60 -7.63
C ALA A 69 -6.80 23.23 -6.24
N ARG A 70 -5.64 23.31 -5.55
CA ARG A 70 -4.94 24.60 -5.30
C ARG A 70 -3.93 24.52 -4.13
N ALA A 71 -2.93 23.66 -4.27
CA ALA A 71 -1.55 24.09 -4.15
C ALA A 71 -0.99 24.04 -5.58
N ALA A 72 -0.13 24.98 -5.98
CA ALA A 72 0.51 24.87 -7.30
C ALA A 72 1.22 23.50 -7.36
N PRO A 73 0.96 22.64 -8.37
CA PRO A 73 1.72 21.43 -8.55
C PRO A 73 3.10 21.85 -9.04
N GLY A 74 3.99 22.18 -8.11
CA GLY A 74 5.41 22.06 -8.34
C GLY A 74 5.74 20.58 -8.29
N ASP A 75 5.47 19.90 -9.41
CA ASP A 75 6.21 18.72 -9.84
C ASP A 75 6.51 17.69 -8.73
N GLU A 76 5.47 17.04 -8.19
CA GLU A 76 5.67 15.90 -7.28
C GLU A 76 6.35 14.69 -7.97
N THR A 77 6.63 14.81 -9.27
CA THR A 77 7.37 13.86 -10.10
C THR A 77 8.77 14.32 -10.52
N ALA A 78 9.15 15.59 -10.33
CA ALA A 78 10.46 16.05 -10.77
C ALA A 78 11.52 15.80 -9.72
N PHE A 79 12.66 15.36 -10.23
CA PHE A 79 13.90 15.35 -9.50
C PHE A 79 14.24 16.74 -8.93
N ASP A 80 14.21 16.86 -7.60
CA ASP A 80 14.65 18.06 -6.88
C ASP A 80 16.19 18.18 -6.92
N ARG A 81 16.65 18.84 -7.98
CA ARG A 81 18.07 19.04 -8.28
C ARG A 81 18.78 19.87 -7.21
N ASP A 82 18.13 20.87 -6.62
CA ASP A 82 18.75 21.78 -5.66
C ASP A 82 18.95 21.12 -4.29
N ARG A 83 17.94 20.38 -3.81
CA ARG A 83 18.06 19.58 -2.58
C ARG A 83 19.14 18.50 -2.71
N THR A 84 19.21 17.86 -3.88
CA THR A 84 20.21 16.81 -4.14
C THR A 84 21.61 17.40 -4.25
N ARG A 85 21.76 18.61 -4.83
CA ARG A 85 23.03 19.33 -4.92
C ARG A 85 23.60 19.63 -3.53
N GLU A 86 22.79 20.17 -2.61
CA GLU A 86 23.24 20.51 -1.25
C GLU A 86 23.80 19.28 -0.52
N ARG A 87 23.15 18.12 -0.66
CA ARG A 87 23.62 16.86 -0.09
C ARG A 87 24.95 16.40 -0.68
N LEU A 88 25.10 16.47 -2.00
CA LEU A 88 26.34 16.07 -2.68
C LEU A 88 27.51 17.03 -2.35
N GLU A 89 27.26 18.32 -2.24
CA GLU A 89 28.30 19.30 -1.89
C GLU A 89 28.87 19.10 -0.49
N SER A 90 28.06 18.59 0.44
CA SER A 90 28.52 18.26 1.81
C SER A 90 29.51 17.09 1.84
N ARG A 91 29.48 16.20 0.83
CA ARG A 91 30.28 14.98 0.80
C ARG A 91 31.73 15.23 0.36
N PRO A 92 32.71 14.43 0.85
CA PRO A 92 34.09 14.52 0.39
C PRO A 92 34.21 14.08 -1.08
N ARG A 93 35.13 14.70 -1.83
CA ARG A 93 35.39 14.33 -3.24
C ARG A 93 35.94 12.92 -3.37
N ARG A 94 36.82 12.50 -2.46
CA ARG A 94 37.43 11.18 -2.40
C ARG A 94 37.65 10.80 -0.94
N HIS A 95 37.48 9.53 -0.64
CA HIS A 95 37.68 8.92 0.65
C HIS A 95 39.11 9.20 1.13
N GLY A 96 39.22 9.92 2.26
CA GLY A 96 40.51 10.26 2.86
C GLY A 96 41.04 9.17 3.79
N ASP A 97 40.14 8.45 4.45
CA ASP A 97 40.45 7.47 5.48
C ASP A 97 39.49 6.26 5.35
N PRO A 98 40.01 5.04 5.04
CA PRO A 98 39.23 3.82 4.78
C PRO A 98 38.32 3.36 5.93
N ASP A 99 38.52 3.90 7.14
CA ASP A 99 37.76 3.55 8.34
C ASP A 99 36.80 4.68 8.78
N ALA A 100 36.70 5.80 8.03
CA ALA A 100 36.06 7.02 8.51
C ALA A 100 34.70 7.40 7.87
N ALA A 101 34.15 6.62 6.92
CA ALA A 101 32.81 6.91 6.42
C ALA A 101 31.99 5.64 6.16
N GLU A 102 30.89 5.50 6.89
CA GLU A 102 29.80 4.56 6.57
C GLU A 102 29.04 5.01 5.31
N GLU A 103 29.24 6.26 4.85
CA GLU A 103 28.54 6.86 3.72
C GLU A 103 29.47 7.04 2.50
N ALA A 104 28.94 6.70 1.32
CA ALA A 104 29.66 6.75 0.04
C ALA A 104 30.18 8.15 -0.30
N ASP A 105 31.41 8.24 -0.80
CA ASP A 105 32.00 9.50 -1.26
C ASP A 105 31.47 9.93 -2.64
N LEU A 106 31.79 11.15 -3.09
CA LEU A 106 31.33 11.61 -4.40
C LEU A 106 31.89 10.79 -5.58
N TYR A 107 33.08 10.21 -5.43
CA TYR A 107 33.73 9.45 -6.48
C TYR A 107 33.09 8.06 -6.66
N GLU A 108 32.61 7.47 -5.58
CA GLU A 108 31.85 6.24 -5.48
C GLU A 108 30.42 6.43 -5.99
N ILE A 109 29.75 7.52 -5.60
CA ILE A 109 28.45 7.88 -6.15
C ILE A 109 28.53 8.09 -7.67
N ALA A 110 29.53 8.85 -8.14
CA ALA A 110 29.77 9.01 -9.56
C ALA A 110 30.12 7.69 -10.27
N ALA A 111 30.66 6.70 -9.54
CA ALA A 111 30.85 5.34 -10.07
C ALA A 111 29.51 4.62 -10.28
N ALA A 112 28.60 4.74 -9.31
CA ALA A 112 27.30 4.09 -9.34
C ALA A 112 26.42 4.62 -10.49
N PHE A 113 26.56 5.92 -10.80
CA PHE A 113 25.91 6.56 -11.94
C PHE A 113 26.70 6.45 -13.27
N ASP A 114 27.76 5.64 -13.32
CA ASP A 114 28.63 5.44 -14.50
C ASP A 114 29.13 6.74 -15.17
N VAL A 115 29.51 7.74 -14.35
CA VAL A 115 30.00 9.04 -14.85
C VAL A 115 31.39 8.89 -15.48
N ILE A 116 31.45 9.09 -16.79
CA ILE A 116 32.69 9.04 -17.59
C ILE A 116 33.60 10.24 -17.28
N GLY A 117 34.90 10.01 -17.15
CA GLY A 117 35.88 11.10 -16.95
C GLY A 117 35.96 11.65 -15.52
N ARG A 118 35.29 11.02 -14.55
CA ARG A 118 35.26 11.40 -13.12
C ARG A 118 36.61 11.70 -12.46
N SER A 119 37.70 11.13 -12.97
CA SER A 119 39.07 11.35 -12.45
C SER A 119 39.59 12.77 -12.74
N ASP A 120 39.22 13.33 -13.89
CA ASP A 120 39.71 14.64 -14.35
C ASP A 120 38.76 15.79 -13.95
N MET A 121 37.53 15.47 -13.53
CA MET A 121 36.51 16.45 -13.13
C MET A 121 36.78 17.06 -11.76
N THR A 122 36.59 18.37 -11.62
CA THR A 122 36.55 19.06 -10.32
C THR A 122 35.36 18.58 -9.47
N LYS A 123 35.36 18.91 -8.17
CA LYS A 123 34.25 18.52 -7.26
C LYS A 123 32.91 19.04 -7.79
N ALA A 124 32.85 20.30 -8.24
CA ALA A 124 31.63 20.90 -8.76
C ALA A 124 31.15 20.21 -10.04
N GLU A 125 32.06 19.98 -11.00
CA GLU A 125 31.73 19.26 -12.24
C GLU A 125 31.26 17.83 -11.97
N LEU A 126 31.83 17.16 -10.97
CA LEU A 126 31.42 15.81 -10.55
C LEU A 126 30.00 15.82 -9.95
N VAL A 127 29.67 16.85 -9.15
CA VAL A 127 28.31 17.02 -8.59
C VAL A 127 27.31 17.27 -9.71
N ASP A 128 27.59 18.19 -10.64
CA ASP A 128 26.69 18.48 -11.75
C ASP A 128 26.46 17.26 -12.64
N ALA A 129 27.51 16.48 -12.93
CA ALA A 129 27.38 15.26 -13.72
C ALA A 129 26.52 14.18 -13.03
N VAL A 130 26.63 14.04 -11.71
CA VAL A 130 25.76 13.14 -10.94
C VAL A 130 24.32 13.63 -10.96
N LEU A 131 24.09 14.94 -10.87
CA LEU A 131 22.74 15.50 -10.94
C LEU A 131 22.10 15.28 -12.31
N ASP A 132 22.85 15.50 -13.40
CA ASP A 132 22.34 15.25 -14.77
C ASP A 132 21.99 13.76 -14.98
N ALA A 133 22.79 12.85 -14.43
CA ALA A 133 22.52 11.41 -14.48
C ALA A 133 21.28 11.02 -13.66
N ALA A 134 21.15 11.57 -12.44
CA ALA A 134 19.99 11.31 -11.58
C ALA A 134 18.70 11.91 -12.13
N GLU A 135 18.76 13.10 -12.75
CA GLU A 135 17.65 13.72 -13.47
C GLU A 135 17.22 12.86 -14.65
N SER A 136 18.17 12.36 -15.45
CA SER A 136 17.87 11.46 -16.58
C SER A 136 17.22 10.15 -16.11
N LEU A 137 17.72 9.56 -15.01
CA LEU A 137 17.14 8.34 -14.43
C LEU A 137 15.73 8.58 -13.87
N SER A 138 15.46 9.78 -13.35
CA SER A 138 14.11 10.13 -12.88
C SER A 138 13.10 10.26 -14.03
N ALA A 139 13.54 10.80 -15.17
CA ALA A 139 12.73 10.95 -16.36
C ALA A 139 12.51 9.61 -17.10
N ASP A 140 13.53 8.75 -17.11
CA ASP A 140 13.47 7.41 -17.69
C ASP A 140 14.20 6.39 -16.79
N PRO A 141 13.47 5.67 -15.92
CA PRO A 141 14.05 4.69 -14.99
C PRO A 141 14.61 3.45 -15.68
N PHE A 142 14.33 3.24 -16.97
CA PHE A 142 14.80 2.10 -17.76
C PHE A 142 15.87 2.46 -18.79
N SER A 143 16.30 3.72 -18.86
CA SER A 143 17.38 4.22 -19.73
C SER A 143 18.67 3.40 -19.67
N TRP A 144 18.99 2.84 -18.50
CA TRP A 144 20.16 1.98 -18.26
C TRP A 144 20.04 0.54 -18.76
N VAL A 145 18.83 0.04 -19.08
CA VAL A 145 18.60 -1.38 -19.45
C VAL A 145 18.08 -1.54 -20.90
N ASP A 146 17.92 -0.45 -21.65
CA ASP A 146 17.41 -0.47 -23.05
C ASP A 146 16.09 -1.24 -23.18
N VAL A 147 15.18 -1.03 -22.21
CA VAL A 147 13.85 -1.66 -22.20
C VAL A 147 12.88 -0.73 -22.89
N ASP A 148 12.42 -1.14 -24.08
CA ASP A 148 11.32 -0.48 -24.78
C ASP A 148 10.00 -0.75 -24.03
N LEU A 149 9.45 0.28 -23.37
CA LEU A 149 8.20 0.19 -22.61
C LEU A 149 6.96 0.63 -23.39
N GLY A 150 7.09 0.94 -24.69
CA GLY A 150 5.98 1.36 -25.52
C GLY A 150 5.27 2.61 -24.98
N ASP A 151 5.88 3.79 -25.16
CA ASP A 151 5.22 5.06 -24.89
C ASP A 151 4.16 5.34 -25.97
N ASP A 152 2.93 4.90 -25.73
CA ASP A 152 1.73 5.40 -26.40
C ASP A 152 1.11 6.48 -25.50
N ALA A 153 1.79 7.63 -25.43
CA ALA A 153 1.27 8.84 -24.83
C ALA A 153 1.12 9.90 -25.92
N SER A 154 -0.05 9.92 -26.55
CA SER A 154 -0.74 11.08 -27.18
C SER A 154 -1.31 10.77 -28.57
N GLU A 155 -2.40 10.01 -28.64
CA GLU A 155 -3.40 10.25 -29.69
C GLU A 155 -4.66 10.86 -29.05
N PRO A 156 -5.03 12.11 -29.41
CA PRO A 156 -6.31 12.66 -28.98
C PRO A 156 -7.41 11.93 -29.75
N ALA A 157 -8.22 11.14 -29.03
CA ALA A 157 -9.43 10.56 -29.60
C ALA A 157 -10.34 11.68 -30.16
N PRO A 158 -10.77 11.63 -31.43
CA PRO A 158 -11.69 12.62 -31.94
C PRO A 158 -13.04 12.45 -31.25
N SER A 159 -13.52 13.55 -30.66
CA SER A 159 -14.89 13.73 -30.23
C SER A 159 -15.82 13.55 -31.42
N ASP A 160 -16.74 12.59 -31.34
CA ASP A 160 -17.88 12.53 -32.25
C ASP A 160 -19.17 12.73 -31.46
N GLU A 161 -19.93 13.69 -31.96
CA GLU A 161 -21.06 14.35 -31.32
C GLU A 161 -22.34 13.49 -31.38
N SER A 162 -23.10 13.55 -30.29
CA SER A 162 -24.57 13.73 -30.28
C SER A 162 -25.45 12.77 -31.09
N GLU A 163 -26.11 11.82 -30.42
CA GLU A 163 -27.54 11.56 -30.65
C GLU A 163 -28.26 11.26 -29.32
N THR A 164 -29.31 12.04 -29.04
CA THR A 164 -30.22 11.98 -27.88
C THR A 164 -31.54 11.28 -28.31
N PRO A 165 -32.28 10.63 -27.39
CA PRO A 165 -32.97 9.37 -27.65
C PRO A 165 -34.47 9.49 -27.92
N GLU A 166 -35.08 8.40 -28.42
CA GLU A 166 -36.53 8.19 -28.37
C GLU A 166 -36.92 7.17 -27.28
N PRO A 167 -38.05 7.37 -26.58
CA PRO A 167 -38.49 6.50 -25.49
C PRO A 167 -39.44 5.41 -25.99
N ALA A 168 -39.38 4.25 -25.36
CA ALA A 168 -40.49 3.31 -25.32
C ALA A 168 -40.54 2.67 -23.94
N ASP A 169 -41.60 3.01 -23.20
CA ASP A 169 -42.17 2.27 -22.08
C ASP A 169 -42.11 0.74 -22.30
N ASP A 170 -41.68 0.01 -21.27
CA ASP A 170 -42.40 -1.18 -20.84
C ASP A 170 -42.16 -1.42 -19.34
N GLU A 171 -43.25 -1.53 -18.60
CA GLU A 171 -43.33 -1.72 -17.16
C GLU A 171 -42.95 -3.16 -16.77
N ALA A 172 -42.10 -3.34 -15.76
CA ALA A 172 -42.17 -4.50 -14.88
C ALA A 172 -41.47 -4.22 -13.54
N GLU A 173 -42.28 -4.13 -12.49
CA GLU A 173 -41.86 -4.29 -11.10
C GLU A 173 -41.15 -5.63 -10.91
N THR A 174 -39.97 -5.65 -10.26
CA THR A 174 -39.58 -6.69 -9.30
C THR A 174 -38.35 -6.26 -8.49
N GLU A 175 -38.61 -5.96 -7.23
CA GLU A 175 -37.90 -6.41 -6.02
C GLU A 175 -36.36 -6.46 -6.04
N SER A 176 -35.78 -5.43 -5.41
CA SER A 176 -34.69 -5.50 -4.40
C SER A 176 -33.83 -6.77 -4.36
N GLU A 177 -32.75 -6.81 -5.14
CA GLU A 177 -31.64 -7.75 -4.95
C GLU A 177 -30.35 -6.97 -4.70
N GLY A 178 -30.09 -6.69 -3.43
CA GLY A 178 -28.87 -6.04 -2.98
C GLY A 178 -28.54 -6.48 -1.57
N ASP A 179 -28.16 -7.76 -1.39
CA ASP A 179 -27.36 -8.25 -0.24
C ASP A 179 -26.97 -9.75 -0.33
N ALA A 180 -27.50 -10.52 -1.29
CA ALA A 180 -27.35 -11.99 -1.29
C ALA A 180 -25.89 -12.52 -1.29
N GLY A 181 -24.92 -11.75 -1.79
CA GLY A 181 -23.51 -12.15 -1.76
C GLY A 181 -22.87 -12.12 -0.38
N ALA A 182 -23.15 -11.07 0.42
CA ALA A 182 -22.58 -10.91 1.75
C ALA A 182 -23.27 -11.84 2.77
N SER A 183 -24.59 -11.97 2.68
CA SER A 183 -25.36 -12.91 3.52
C SER A 183 -25.03 -14.38 3.22
N GLN A 184 -24.78 -14.75 1.96
CA GLN A 184 -24.35 -16.10 1.61
C GLN A 184 -22.91 -16.40 2.08
N LEU A 185 -21.97 -15.46 1.91
CA LEU A 185 -20.60 -15.59 2.42
C LEU A 185 -20.55 -15.65 3.96
N ASN A 186 -21.39 -14.86 4.65
CA ASN A 186 -21.50 -14.86 6.11
C ASN A 186 -22.15 -16.15 6.65
N ALA A 187 -23.22 -16.63 6.01
CA ALA A 187 -23.79 -17.96 6.30
C ALA A 187 -22.75 -19.07 6.07
N MET A 188 -21.89 -18.88 5.07
CA MET A 188 -20.86 -19.83 4.68
C MET A 188 -19.59 -19.74 5.57
N MET A 189 -19.31 -18.61 6.22
CA MET A 189 -18.32 -18.50 7.30
C MET A 189 -18.85 -19.04 8.64
N SER A 190 -20.14 -18.84 8.92
CA SER A 190 -20.81 -19.38 10.10
C SER A 190 -20.94 -20.92 10.08
N LEU A 191 -20.86 -21.55 8.90
CA LEU A 191 -20.99 -23.01 8.76
C LEU A 191 -19.79 -23.77 9.32
N LEU A 192 -18.57 -23.24 9.20
CA LEU A 192 -17.39 -23.85 9.83
C LEU A 192 -17.43 -23.75 11.35
N ASP A 193 -17.92 -22.61 11.86
CA ASP A 193 -18.05 -22.35 13.29
C ASP A 193 -19.16 -23.20 13.93
N THR A 194 -20.29 -23.35 13.22
CA THR A 194 -21.43 -24.19 13.65
C THR A 194 -21.07 -25.67 13.72
N HIS A 195 -20.12 -26.11 12.89
CA HIS A 195 -19.69 -27.50 12.78
C HIS A 195 -18.23 -27.69 13.21
N ASP A 196 -17.67 -26.83 14.07
CA ASP A 196 -16.31 -26.97 14.60
C ASP A 196 -16.11 -28.31 15.34
N ASP A 197 -17.19 -28.92 15.83
CA ASP A 197 -17.18 -30.27 16.41
C ASP A 197 -17.02 -31.41 15.38
N LYS A 198 -17.09 -31.10 14.08
CA LYS A 198 -17.04 -32.06 12.97
C LYS A 198 -15.78 -31.98 12.14
N TRP A 199 -14.95 -30.96 12.30
CA TRP A 199 -13.69 -30.87 11.56
C TRP A 199 -12.56 -30.45 12.49
N ARG A 200 -11.36 -30.94 12.23
CA ARG A 200 -10.16 -30.59 13.01
C ARG A 200 -8.96 -30.40 12.11
N GLU A 201 -7.98 -29.61 12.57
CA GLU A 201 -6.67 -29.55 11.92
C GLU A 201 -5.95 -30.87 12.17
N ALA A 202 -5.46 -31.48 11.08
CA ALA A 202 -4.84 -32.80 11.10
C ALA A 202 -3.31 -32.64 11.12
N ASP A 203 -2.61 -33.41 11.96
CA ASP A 203 -1.14 -33.43 12.03
C ASP A 203 -0.48 -34.23 10.88
N GLY A 204 -1.22 -34.52 9.79
CA GLY A 204 -0.82 -35.40 8.69
C GLY A 204 -0.54 -34.69 7.36
N ASP A 205 -0.46 -35.46 6.26
CA ASP A 205 -0.19 -34.93 4.91
C ASP A 205 -1.30 -34.00 4.37
N ALA A 206 -2.51 -34.11 4.92
CA ALA A 206 -3.61 -33.18 4.71
C ALA A 206 -3.77 -32.31 5.95
N ARG A 207 -4.06 -31.02 5.73
CA ARG A 207 -4.08 -30.04 6.81
C ARG A 207 -5.36 -30.10 7.64
N TYR A 208 -6.46 -30.60 7.07
CA TYR A 208 -7.75 -30.67 7.76
C TYR A 208 -8.39 -32.02 7.55
N GLU A 209 -9.19 -32.46 8.52
CA GLU A 209 -10.00 -33.67 8.42
C GLU A 209 -11.41 -33.42 8.96
N VAL A 210 -12.41 -34.03 8.31
CA VAL A 210 -13.84 -33.86 8.57
C VAL A 210 -14.47 -35.20 8.87
N GLU A 211 -15.18 -35.30 9.98
CA GLU A 211 -15.97 -36.46 10.36
C GLU A 211 -17.34 -36.41 9.67
N LEU A 212 -17.59 -37.39 8.80
CA LEU A 212 -18.85 -37.53 8.08
C LEU A 212 -19.94 -38.12 9.00
N PRO A 213 -21.23 -37.87 8.70
CA PRO A 213 -22.34 -38.45 9.45
C PRO A 213 -22.38 -39.99 9.36
N ASP A 214 -21.71 -40.58 8.36
CA ASP A 214 -21.54 -42.02 8.19
C ASP A 214 -20.42 -42.62 9.07
N GLY A 215 -19.67 -41.78 9.80
CA GLY A 215 -18.58 -42.18 10.70
C GLY A 215 -17.20 -42.32 10.02
N ASP A 216 -17.11 -42.02 8.73
CA ASP A 216 -15.85 -41.96 7.97
C ASP A 216 -15.17 -40.58 8.12
N VAL A 217 -13.86 -40.54 7.89
CA VAL A 217 -13.06 -39.29 7.96
C VAL A 217 -12.57 -38.90 6.57
N GLU A 218 -12.92 -37.70 6.12
CA GLU A 218 -12.48 -37.14 4.84
C GLU A 218 -11.38 -36.10 5.06
N THR A 219 -10.36 -36.11 4.20
CA THR A 219 -9.21 -35.19 4.33
C THR A 219 -9.29 -34.05 3.33
N ALA A 220 -8.95 -32.85 3.80
CA ALA A 220 -9.05 -31.60 3.06
C ALA A 220 -7.74 -30.81 3.13
N ARG A 221 -7.43 -30.06 2.06
CA ARG A 221 -6.22 -29.22 2.00
C ARG A 221 -6.52 -27.77 2.39
N THR A 222 -7.74 -27.31 2.14
CA THR A 222 -8.18 -25.95 2.47
C THR A 222 -9.46 -25.96 3.30
N LYS A 223 -9.71 -24.87 4.04
CA LYS A 223 -10.98 -24.67 4.76
C LYS A 223 -12.19 -24.58 3.82
N ASP A 224 -11.97 -24.21 2.56
CA ASP A 224 -13.01 -24.22 1.52
C ASP A 224 -13.45 -25.65 1.17
N ASP A 225 -12.49 -26.57 1.07
CA ASP A 225 -12.77 -28.00 0.86
C ASP A 225 -13.51 -28.60 2.06
N VAL A 226 -13.08 -28.29 3.29
CA VAL A 226 -13.78 -28.70 4.54
C VAL A 226 -15.25 -28.29 4.47
N ARG A 227 -15.50 -27.05 4.07
CA ARG A 227 -16.84 -26.50 3.95
C ARG A 227 -17.65 -27.16 2.84
N ALA A 228 -17.04 -27.50 1.71
CA ALA A 228 -17.69 -28.22 0.63
C ALA A 228 -18.07 -29.66 1.02
N VAL A 229 -17.32 -30.28 1.93
CA VAL A 229 -17.64 -31.59 2.54
C VAL A 229 -18.79 -31.44 3.54
N LEU A 230 -18.74 -30.45 4.43
CA LEU A 230 -19.81 -30.18 5.39
C LEU A 230 -21.13 -29.87 4.68
N PHE A 231 -21.15 -28.96 3.70
CA PHE A 231 -22.35 -28.58 2.94
C PHE A 231 -23.01 -29.75 2.19
N ARG A 232 -22.24 -30.80 1.87
CA ARG A 232 -22.76 -31.97 1.16
C ARG A 232 -23.39 -32.99 2.09
N ASN A 233 -22.99 -32.99 3.36
CA ASN A 233 -23.31 -34.02 4.33
C ASN A 233 -24.19 -33.50 5.49
N TYR A 234 -24.29 -32.18 5.67
CA TYR A 234 -25.06 -31.50 6.72
C TYR A 234 -25.84 -30.32 6.12
#